data_AF-A0AAE0NCN3-F1
#
_entry.id   AF-A0AAE0NCN3-F1
#
_cell.length_a   1.000
_cell.length_b   1.000
_cell.length_c   1.000
_cell.angle_alpha   90.00
_cell.angle_beta   90.00
_cell.angle_gamma   90.00
#
_symmetry.space_group_name_H-M   'P 1'
#
loop_
_entity.id
_entity.type
_entity.pdbx_description
1 polymer ?
#
loop_
_entity_poly.entity_id
_entity_poly.type
_entity_poly.pdbx_seq_one_letter_code
_entity_poly.pdbx_strand_id
1 'polypeptide(L)'
;PTLMTLPPEIHLMISKQLIYPDALSLKFVNRHFYHLVDTGVRLKVDWLVERRRLHLECPNNRRCDLGSDLRFCRGSVSLLMQRRREHIECESRPGLGCLIYGTSTCAHARQLRTRIKRWMHNQRNQQLEQAEWQLLLATMYGILANWTCLMIIYTY
;
A
#
# COMPACT_ATOMS: atom_id res chain seq x y z
N PRO A 1 -26.07 -19.57 12.93
CA PRO A 1 -26.82 -18.59 12.09
C PRO A 1 -25.85 -18.00 11.06
N THR A 2 -26.23 -17.92 9.78
CA THR A 2 -25.37 -17.37 8.71
C THR A 2 -25.99 -16.09 8.16
N LEU A 3 -25.18 -15.21 7.55
CA LEU A 3 -25.69 -13.97 6.96
C LEU A 3 -26.89 -14.23 6.03
N MET A 4 -26.82 -15.27 5.19
CA MET A 4 -27.86 -15.63 4.21
C MET A 4 -29.21 -16.03 4.82
N THR A 5 -29.26 -16.35 6.12
CA THR A 5 -30.53 -16.67 6.80
C THR A 5 -31.34 -15.43 7.17
N LEU A 6 -30.75 -14.23 7.03
CA LEU A 6 -31.43 -12.97 7.26
C LEU A 6 -32.33 -12.59 6.09
N PRO A 7 -33.42 -11.86 6.33
CA PRO A 7 -34.29 -11.39 5.27
C PRO A 7 -33.61 -10.28 4.43
N PRO A 8 -34.01 -10.09 3.16
CA PRO A 8 -33.38 -9.13 2.23
C PRO A 8 -33.34 -7.68 2.74
N GLU A 9 -34.32 -7.26 3.53
CA GLU A 9 -34.39 -5.93 4.14
C GLU A 9 -33.20 -5.70 5.08
N ILE A 10 -32.86 -6.73 5.87
CA ILE A 10 -31.71 -6.68 6.78
C ILE A 10 -30.41 -6.71 5.98
N HIS A 11 -30.33 -7.48 4.89
CA HIS A 11 -29.20 -7.42 3.97
C HIS A 11 -28.98 -6.00 3.40
N LEU A 12 -30.05 -5.32 3.00
CA LEU A 12 -30.01 -3.95 2.50
C LEU A 12 -29.63 -2.94 3.60
N MET A 13 -30.10 -3.15 4.83
CA MET A 13 -29.67 -2.32 5.96
C MET A 13 -28.18 -2.48 6.24
N ILE A 14 -27.66 -3.72 6.21
CA ILE A 14 -26.24 -4.01 6.40
C ILE A 14 -25.42 -3.34 5.29
N SER A 15 -25.82 -3.48 4.02
CA SER A 15 -25.05 -2.94 2.90
C SER A 15 -24.91 -1.41 2.96
N LYS A 16 -25.92 -0.70 3.48
CA LYS A 16 -25.90 0.75 3.68
C LYS A 16 -24.93 1.23 4.77
N GLN A 17 -24.54 0.34 5.69
CA GLN A 17 -23.60 0.68 6.77
C GLN A 17 -22.13 0.40 6.38
N LEU A 18 -21.88 -0.23 5.23
CA LEU A 18 -20.54 -0.60 4.79
C LEU A 18 -19.86 0.55 4.06
N ILE A 19 -18.59 0.77 4.37
CA ILE A 19 -17.72 1.65 3.59
C ILE A 19 -17.36 1.01 2.24
N TYR A 20 -16.92 1.83 1.28
CA TYR A 20 -16.69 1.38 -0.11
C TYR A 20 -15.95 0.04 -0.26
N PRO A 21 -14.78 -0.20 0.35
CA PRO A 21 -14.06 -1.47 0.14
C PRO A 21 -14.82 -2.69 0.70
N ASP A 22 -15.59 -2.51 1.78
CA ASP A 22 -16.34 -3.59 2.42
C ASP A 22 -17.64 -3.87 1.65
N ALA A 23 -18.33 -2.82 1.20
CA ALA A 23 -19.47 -2.94 0.30
C ALA A 23 -19.08 -3.61 -1.02
N LEU A 24 -17.94 -3.23 -1.60
CA LEU A 24 -17.40 -3.87 -2.81
C LEU A 24 -17.11 -5.34 -2.58
N SER A 25 -16.53 -5.69 -1.42
CA SER A 25 -16.28 -7.08 -1.06
C SER A 25 -17.59 -7.86 -0.96
N LEU A 26 -18.60 -7.32 -0.25
CA LEU A 26 -19.92 -7.95 -0.11
C LEU A 26 -20.60 -8.17 -1.46
N LYS A 27 -20.53 -7.17 -2.35
CA LYS A 27 -21.09 -7.22 -3.71
C LYS A 27 -20.57 -8.41 -4.52
N PHE A 28 -19.30 -8.80 -4.33
CA PHE A 28 -18.69 -9.91 -5.04
C PHE A 28 -18.75 -11.26 -4.29
N VAL A 29 -19.42 -11.35 -3.14
CA VAL A 29 -19.59 -12.62 -2.41
C VAL A 29 -20.52 -13.58 -3.16
N ASN A 30 -21.66 -13.10 -3.65
CA ASN A 30 -22.62 -13.91 -4.40
C ASN A 30 -23.50 -13.06 -5.34
N ARG A 31 -24.30 -13.73 -6.17
CA ARG A 31 -25.21 -13.06 -7.13
C ARG A 31 -26.28 -12.19 -6.45
N HIS A 32 -26.81 -12.61 -5.30
CA HIS A 32 -27.82 -11.85 -4.54
C HIS A 32 -27.28 -10.47 -4.13
N PHE A 33 -26.10 -10.43 -3.50
CA PHE A 33 -25.43 -9.21 -3.10
C PHE A 33 -24.93 -8.39 -4.28
N TYR A 34 -24.56 -9.03 -5.40
CA TYR A 34 -24.16 -8.30 -6.59
C TYR A 34 -25.25 -7.33 -7.10
N HIS A 35 -26.51 -7.74 -7.00
CA HIS A 35 -27.67 -6.93 -7.39
C HIS A 35 -28.19 -6.04 -6.28
N LEU A 36 -27.99 -6.42 -5.02
CA LEU A 36 -28.52 -5.70 -3.85
C LEU A 36 -27.59 -4.57 -3.35
N VAL A 37 -26.28 -4.73 -3.47
CA VAL A 37 -25.31 -3.79 -2.90
C VAL A 37 -24.98 -2.68 -3.89
N ASP A 38 -25.23 -1.44 -3.48
CA ASP A 38 -24.87 -0.25 -4.24
C ASP A 38 -23.44 0.24 -3.89
N THR A 39 -22.57 0.25 -4.89
CA THR A 39 -21.19 0.78 -4.84
C THR A 39 -21.03 2.01 -5.74
N GLY A 40 -22.04 2.88 -5.73
CA GLY A 40 -22.08 4.10 -6.52
C GLY A 40 -20.98 5.12 -6.20
N VAL A 41 -20.97 6.21 -6.98
CA VAL A 41 -19.97 7.30 -6.88
C VAL A 41 -19.90 7.90 -5.48
N ARG A 42 -21.05 8.12 -4.83
CA ARG A 42 -21.11 8.71 -3.49
C ARG A 42 -20.26 7.92 -2.49
N LEU A 43 -20.41 6.60 -2.46
CA LEU A 43 -19.68 5.75 -1.52
C LEU A 43 -18.15 5.78 -1.76
N LYS A 44 -17.73 5.87 -3.03
CA LYS A 44 -16.32 6.02 -3.41
C LYS A 44 -15.75 7.37 -2.94
N VAL A 45 -16.50 8.45 -3.14
CA VAL A 45 -16.10 9.79 -2.73
C VAL A 45 -16.02 9.87 -1.21
N ASP A 46 -17.04 9.38 -0.50
CA ASP A 46 -17.08 9.36 0.97
C ASP A 46 -15.85 8.63 1.52
N TRP A 47 -15.50 7.47 0.95
CA TRP A 47 -14.30 6.74 1.32
C TRP A 47 -13.01 7.55 1.09
N LEU A 48 -12.86 8.23 -0.05
CA LEU A 48 -11.69 9.06 -0.33
C LEU A 48 -11.59 10.28 0.60
N VAL A 49 -12.73 10.91 0.91
CA VAL A 49 -12.81 12.02 1.86
C VAL A 49 -12.39 11.56 3.25
N GLU A 50 -12.90 10.42 3.70
CA GLU A 50 -12.56 9.85 5.01
C GLU A 50 -11.07 9.52 5.11
N ARG A 51 -10.49 8.91 4.06
CA ARG A 51 -9.04 8.68 4.01
C ARG A 51 -8.23 9.95 4.15
N ARG A 52 -8.68 11.06 3.54
CA ARG A 52 -8.00 12.34 3.65
C ARG A 52 -8.12 12.96 5.04
N ARG A 53 -9.28 12.82 5.69
CA ARG A 53 -9.49 13.24 7.08
C ARG A 53 -8.57 12.50 8.05
N LEU A 54 -8.36 11.22 7.80
CA LEU A 54 -7.45 10.36 8.57
C LEU A 54 -5.98 10.53 8.18
N HIS A 55 -5.66 11.53 7.35
CA HIS A 55 -4.30 11.82 6.86
C HIS A 55 -3.59 10.60 6.23
N LEU A 56 -4.37 9.69 5.63
CA LEU A 56 -3.84 8.54 4.91
C LEU A 56 -3.44 8.90 3.48
N GLU A 57 -2.64 8.03 2.87
CA GLU A 57 -2.29 8.16 1.46
C GLU A 57 -3.56 8.12 0.58
N CYS A 58 -3.67 9.08 -0.34
CA CYS A 58 -4.72 9.14 -1.36
C CYS A 58 -4.16 8.68 -2.72
N PRO A 59 -5.00 8.19 -3.65
CA PRO A 59 -4.53 7.79 -4.96
C PRO A 59 -3.87 8.96 -5.71
N ASN A 60 -2.62 8.77 -6.14
CA ASN A 60 -1.78 9.80 -6.77
C ASN A 60 -1.99 9.90 -8.31
N ASN A 61 -2.95 9.15 -8.86
CA ASN A 61 -3.15 9.11 -10.32
C ASN A 61 -4.03 10.29 -10.75
N ARG A 62 -3.61 11.05 -11.77
CA ARG A 62 -4.42 12.11 -12.42
C ARG A 62 -5.70 11.60 -13.09
N ARG A 63 -5.95 10.29 -13.09
CA ARG A 63 -7.07 9.60 -13.77
C ARG A 63 -7.83 8.68 -12.82
N CYS A 64 -8.35 9.22 -11.72
CA CYS A 64 -9.28 8.48 -10.86
C CYS A 64 -10.68 8.53 -11.49
N ASP A 65 -11.09 7.46 -12.17
CA ASP A 65 -12.42 7.37 -12.77
C ASP A 65 -13.40 6.72 -11.78
N LEU A 66 -14.38 7.50 -11.33
CA LEU A 66 -15.39 7.08 -10.35
C LEU A 66 -16.55 6.28 -10.99
N GLY A 67 -16.62 6.24 -12.32
CA GLY A 67 -17.79 5.77 -13.07
C GLY A 67 -18.07 4.26 -12.96
N SER A 68 -17.08 3.41 -12.72
CA SER A 68 -17.31 1.99 -12.42
C SER A 68 -16.31 1.46 -11.40
N ASP A 69 -16.66 0.38 -10.70
CA ASP A 69 -15.77 -0.25 -9.72
C ASP A 69 -14.48 -0.74 -10.38
N LEU A 70 -14.59 -1.34 -11.57
CA LEU A 70 -13.43 -1.81 -12.33
C LEU A 70 -12.48 -0.67 -12.67
N ARG A 71 -13.00 0.49 -13.08
CA ARG A 71 -12.17 1.65 -13.45
C ARG A 71 -11.58 2.34 -12.22
N PHE A 72 -12.36 2.42 -11.15
CA PHE A 72 -11.94 3.02 -9.89
C PHE A 72 -10.81 2.22 -9.22
N CYS A 73 -10.92 0.89 -9.19
CA CYS A 73 -9.94 0.01 -8.55
C CYS A 73 -8.62 -0.17 -9.35
N ARG A 74 -8.44 0.51 -10.49
CA ARG A 74 -7.18 0.44 -11.27
C ARG A 74 -6.07 1.28 -10.63
N GLY A 75 -4.83 0.78 -10.71
CA GLY A 75 -3.64 1.54 -10.32
C GLY A 75 -3.49 1.69 -8.81
N SER A 76 -3.38 2.92 -8.30
CA SER A 76 -3.07 3.17 -6.88
C SER A 76 -4.17 2.72 -5.92
N VAL A 77 -5.44 2.67 -6.35
CA VAL A 77 -6.56 2.24 -5.50
C VAL A 77 -6.46 0.76 -5.11
N SER A 78 -6.01 -0.13 -6.00
CA SER A 78 -5.82 -1.54 -5.66
C SER A 78 -4.76 -1.72 -4.57
N LEU A 79 -3.67 -0.95 -4.64
CA LEU A 79 -2.63 -0.92 -3.62
C LEU A 79 -3.15 -0.38 -2.28
N LEU A 80 -3.96 0.67 -2.30
CA LEU A 80 -4.62 1.20 -1.09
C LEU A 80 -5.51 0.14 -0.44
N MET A 81 -6.31 -0.58 -1.23
CA MET A 81 -7.14 -1.67 -0.72
C MET A 81 -6.32 -2.82 -0.15
N GLN A 82 -5.18 -3.16 -0.79
CA GLN A 82 -4.26 -4.17 -0.29
C GLN A 82 -3.63 -3.74 1.04
N ARG A 83 -3.11 -2.52 1.14
CA ARG A 83 -2.54 -1.97 2.39
C ARG A 83 -3.55 -1.93 3.52
N ARG A 84 -4.82 -1.63 3.22
CA ARG A 84 -5.93 -1.75 4.17
C ARG A 84 -6.08 -3.20 4.65
N ARG A 85 -6.18 -4.20 3.76
CA ARG A 85 -6.30 -5.61 4.19
C ARG A 85 -5.11 -6.12 5.00
N GLU A 86 -3.91 -5.62 4.70
CA GLU A 86 -2.68 -6.01 5.38
C GLU A 86 -2.42 -5.21 6.67
N HIS A 87 -3.35 -4.34 7.09
CA HIS A 87 -3.21 -3.47 8.26
C HIS A 87 -1.91 -2.65 8.26
N ILE A 88 -1.40 -2.29 7.08
CA ILE A 88 -0.15 -1.52 6.93
C ILE A 88 -0.33 -0.09 7.42
N GLU A 89 -1.55 0.45 7.27
CA GLU A 89 -1.91 1.82 7.63
C GLU A 89 -2.25 2.00 9.13
N CYS A 90 -2.31 0.91 9.92
CA CYS A 90 -2.56 1.00 11.36
C CYS A 90 -1.31 1.43 12.12
N GLU A 91 -1.44 2.43 12.98
CA GLU A 91 -0.35 2.84 13.87
C GLU A 91 -0.17 1.86 15.04
N SER A 92 1.08 1.68 15.46
CA SER A 92 1.44 0.79 16.57
C SER A 92 1.43 1.49 17.93
N ARG A 93 1.07 2.78 17.99
CA ARG A 93 1.07 3.57 19.22
C ARG A 93 -0.12 3.18 20.10
N PRO A 94 0.09 3.02 21.43
CA PRO A 94 -1.02 2.73 22.34
C PRO A 94 -2.02 3.89 22.34
N GLY A 95 -3.32 3.57 22.22
CA GLY A 95 -4.41 4.54 22.25
C GLY A 95 -4.99 4.97 20.90
N LEU A 96 -4.32 4.68 19.77
CA LEU A 96 -4.77 5.09 18.43
C LEU A 96 -5.57 4.00 17.66
N GLY A 97 -5.51 2.75 18.13
CA GLY A 97 -6.41 1.71 17.65
C GLY A 97 -6.21 1.23 16.20
N CYS A 98 -7.06 0.29 15.79
CA CYS A 98 -7.15 -0.21 14.42
C CYS A 98 -8.05 0.69 13.59
N LEU A 99 -7.47 1.42 12.64
CA LEU A 99 -8.23 2.28 11.73
C LEU A 99 -9.24 1.52 10.86
N ILE A 100 -8.96 0.25 10.58
CA ILE A 100 -9.77 -0.59 9.68
C ILE A 100 -11.05 -1.07 10.35
N TYR A 101 -10.96 -1.43 11.63
CA TYR A 101 -12.06 -1.93 12.44
C TYR A 101 -12.64 -0.87 13.40
N GLY A 102 -12.02 0.31 13.49
CA GLY A 102 -12.40 1.35 14.45
C GLY A 102 -12.22 0.94 15.92
N THR A 103 -11.37 -0.05 16.21
CA THR A 103 -11.16 -0.60 17.56
C THR A 103 -9.98 0.06 18.26
N SER A 104 -9.91 0.07 19.60
CA SER A 104 -8.79 0.67 20.36
C SER A 104 -7.48 -0.13 20.30
N THR A 105 -7.52 -1.39 19.86
CA THR A 105 -6.36 -2.25 19.67
C THR A 105 -6.46 -3.00 18.34
N CYS A 106 -5.31 -3.24 17.70
CA CYS A 106 -5.23 -3.96 16.44
C CYS A 106 -4.52 -5.31 16.65
N ALA A 107 -5.28 -6.41 16.69
CA ALA A 107 -4.71 -7.76 16.83
C ALA A 107 -3.82 -8.17 15.64
N HIS A 108 -4.11 -7.62 14.45
CA HIS A 108 -3.38 -7.89 13.21
C HIS A 108 -2.25 -6.88 12.93
N ALA A 109 -2.00 -5.92 13.85
CA ALA A 109 -0.93 -4.95 13.65
C ALA A 109 0.42 -5.67 13.60
N ARG A 110 1.25 -5.24 12.64
CA ARG A 110 2.49 -5.87 12.19
C ARG A 110 3.27 -6.59 13.30
N GLN A 111 3.17 -7.92 13.30
CA GLN A 111 4.19 -8.79 13.85
C GLN A 111 5.53 -8.52 13.12
N LEU A 112 6.60 -8.48 13.91
CA LEU A 112 8.02 -8.24 13.62
C LEU A 112 8.54 -8.53 12.18
N ARG A 113 8.01 -9.57 11.50
CA ARG A 113 8.40 -10.04 10.16
C ARG A 113 8.47 -8.96 9.08
N THR A 114 7.57 -7.99 9.11
CA THR A 114 7.53 -6.92 8.10
C THR A 114 8.59 -5.83 8.35
N ARG A 115 9.05 -5.64 9.60
CA ARG A 115 10.24 -4.81 9.90
C ARG A 115 11.48 -5.50 9.36
N ILE A 116 11.59 -6.81 9.54
CA ILE A 116 12.71 -7.61 9.03
C ILE A 116 12.75 -7.58 7.50
N LYS A 117 11.62 -7.77 6.80
CA LYS A 117 11.60 -7.68 5.32
C LYS A 117 12.03 -6.31 4.78
N ARG A 118 11.56 -5.21 5.38
CA ARG A 118 11.99 -3.85 4.99
C ARG A 118 13.46 -3.60 5.31
N TRP A 119 13.92 -4.05 6.48
CA TRP A 119 15.33 -3.97 6.85
C TRP A 119 16.23 -4.76 5.88
N MET A 120 15.86 -5.99 5.53
CA MET A 120 16.60 -6.80 4.55
C MET A 120 16.62 -6.17 3.16
N HIS A 121 15.52 -5.56 2.72
CA HIS A 121 15.47 -4.88 1.43
C HIS A 121 16.35 -3.63 1.40
N ASN A 122 16.31 -2.81 2.46
CA ASN A 122 17.15 -1.62 2.58
C ASN A 122 18.65 -1.97 2.72
N GLN A 123 18.97 -3.04 3.46
CA GLN A 123 20.35 -3.54 3.57
C GLN A 123 20.91 -3.97 2.21
N ARG A 124 20.11 -4.66 1.39
CA ARG A 124 20.54 -5.10 0.05
C ARG A 124 20.81 -3.91 -0.88
N ASN A 125 20.00 -2.87 -0.81
CA ASN A 125 20.18 -1.66 -1.62
C ASN A 125 21.43 -0.87 -1.16
N GLN A 126 21.69 -0.79 0.15
CA GLN A 126 22.91 -0.16 0.68
C GLN A 126 24.19 -0.91 0.28
N GLN A 127 24.16 -2.25 0.21
CA GLN A 127 25.30 -3.05 -0.24
C GLN A 127 25.61 -2.83 -1.73
N LEU A 128 24.58 -2.66 -2.57
CA LEU A 128 24.77 -2.37 -4.00
C LEU A 128 25.40 -0.98 -4.20
N GLU A 129 24.93 0.03 -3.47
CA GLU A 129 25.52 1.38 -3.51
C GLU A 129 26.99 1.36 -3.06
N GLN A 130 27.34 0.63 -1.99
CA GLN A 130 28.74 0.50 -1.54
C GLN A 130 29.65 -0.17 -2.59
N ALA A 131 29.17 -1.18 -3.32
CA ALA A 131 29.96 -1.86 -4.34
C ALA A 131 30.24 -0.95 -5.55
N GLU A 132 29.29 -0.11 -5.95
CA GLU A 132 29.49 0.87 -7.03
C GLU A 132 30.57 1.89 -6.68
N TRP A 133 30.56 2.44 -5.45
CA TRP A 133 31.59 3.37 -5.02
C TRP A 133 32.99 2.75 -4.95
N GLN A 134 33.10 1.47 -4.54
CA GLN A 134 34.39 0.76 -4.50
C GLN A 134 35.00 0.57 -5.90
N LEU A 135 34.18 0.25 -6.91
CA LEU A 135 34.63 0.13 -8.31
C LEU A 135 35.13 1.47 -8.88
N LEU A 136 34.45 2.57 -8.56
CA LEU A 136 34.87 3.91 -9.00
C LEU A 136 36.21 4.32 -8.38
N LEU A 137 36.43 4.03 -7.09
CA LEU A 137 37.70 4.33 -6.42
C LEU A 137 38.87 3.50 -6.98
N ALA A 138 38.64 2.21 -7.24
CA ALA A 138 39.67 1.33 -7.81
C ALA A 138 40.08 1.75 -9.23
N THR A 139 39.11 2.15 -10.07
CA THR A 139 39.40 2.64 -11.42
C THR A 139 40.16 3.97 -11.39
N MET A 140 39.77 4.90 -10.52
CA MET A 140 40.50 6.16 -10.33
C MET A 140 41.95 5.93 -9.90
N TYR A 141 42.20 5.03 -8.94
CA TYR A 141 43.55 4.69 -8.50
C TYR A 141 44.39 4.07 -9.63
N GLY A 142 43.81 3.16 -10.42
CA GLY A 142 44.48 2.56 -11.58
C GLY A 142 44.87 3.59 -12.64
N ILE A 143 44.00 4.57 -12.92
CA ILE A 143 44.28 5.66 -13.85
C ILE A 143 45.43 6.54 -13.32
N LEU A 144 45.41 6.91 -12.05
CA LEU A 144 46.46 7.71 -11.42
C LEU A 144 47.81 6.98 -11.43
N ALA A 145 47.82 5.69 -11.09
CA ALA A 145 49.03 4.87 -11.13
C ALA A 145 49.61 4.76 -12.55
N ASN A 146 48.76 4.54 -13.55
CA ASN A 146 49.17 4.50 -14.95
C ASN A 146 49.74 5.86 -15.41
N TRP A 147 49.08 6.96 -15.05
CA TRP A 147 49.54 8.32 -15.37
C TRP A 147 50.90 8.62 -14.74
N THR A 148 51.11 8.25 -13.46
CA THR A 148 52.41 8.43 -12.79
C THR A 148 53.51 7.58 -13.43
N CYS A 149 53.20 6.36 -13.87
CA CYS A 149 54.15 5.48 -14.57
C CYS A 149 54.55 6.06 -15.94
N LEU A 150 53.58 6.54 -16.72
CA LEU A 150 53.83 7.19 -18.01
C LEU A 150 54.70 8.45 -17.85
N MET A 151 54.42 9.28 -16.85
CA MET A 151 55.24 10.48 -16.58
C MET A 151 56.68 10.11 -16.22
N ILE A 152 56.90 9.06 -15.41
CA ILE A 152 58.25 8.59 -15.08
C ILE A 152 58.99 8.09 -16.32
N ILE A 153 58.33 7.32 -17.20
CA ILE A 153 58.93 6.80 -18.44
C ILE A 153 59.33 7.92 -19.40
N TYR A 154 58.52 8.99 -19.50
CA TYR A 154 58.84 10.12 -20.39
C TYR A 154 59.92 11.07 -19.87
N THR A 155 60.30 10.97 -18.59
CA THR A 155 61.28 11.88 -17.94
C THR A 155 62.68 11.26 -17.83
N TYR A 156 62.84 9.99 -18.20
CA TYR A 156 64.12 9.27 -18.30
C TYR A 156 64.46 8.95 -19.75
#